data_AF-A0A8I0H334-F1
#
_entry.id   AF-A0A8I0H334-F1
#
_cell.length_a   1.000
_cell.length_b   1.000
_cell.length_c   1.000
_cell.angle_alpha   90.00
_cell.angle_beta   90.00
_cell.angle_gamma   90.00
#
_symmetry.space_group_name_H-M   'P 1'
#
loop_
_entity.id
_entity.type
_entity.pdbx_description
1 polymer ?
#
loop_
_entity_poly.entity_id
_entity_poly.type
_entity_poly.pdbx_seq_one_letter_code
_entity_poly.pdbx_strand_id
1 'polypeptide(L)'
;RIPHVPIRSFARTKDNLLLVGADGAGVFCMDVATGELLNHYMNNGDDDKSLSGNTVSDICVDESGVVWIGTSTNGISYLDPE
;
A
#
# COMPACT_ATOMS: atom_id res chain seq x y z
N ARG A 1 0.47 1.92 -15.28
CA ARG A 1 1.94 1.98 -15.51
C ARG A 1 2.60 1.13 -14.42
N ILE A 2 3.43 0.15 -14.78
CA ILE A 2 4.06 -0.75 -13.80
C ILE A 2 5.16 0.03 -13.05
N PRO A 3 5.27 -0.10 -11.71
CA PRO A 3 6.31 0.57 -10.94
C PRO A 3 7.72 0.13 -11.37
N HIS A 4 8.67 1.07 -11.43
CA HIS A 4 10.08 0.81 -11.77
C HIS A 4 10.98 0.84 -10.53
N VAL A 5 10.47 0.34 -9.42
CA VAL A 5 11.13 0.31 -8.10
C VAL A 5 11.12 -1.12 -7.56
N PRO A 6 12.05 -1.49 -6.66
CA PRO A 6 12.01 -2.81 -6.03
C PRO A 6 10.68 -3.03 -5.30
N ILE A 7 10.04 -4.16 -5.58
CA ILE A 7 8.76 -4.54 -4.97
C ILE A 7 9.01 -5.57 -3.86
N ARG A 8 8.35 -5.37 -2.72
CA ARG A 8 8.59 -6.14 -1.49
C ARG A 8 7.39 -6.99 -1.07
N SER A 9 6.17 -6.49 -1.30
CA SER A 9 4.95 -7.21 -0.94
C SER A 9 3.82 -6.93 -1.93
N PHE A 10 2.91 -7.89 -2.03
CA PHE A 10 1.68 -7.80 -2.81
C PHE A 10 0.54 -8.27 -1.90
N ALA A 11 -0.58 -7.55 -1.90
CA ALA A 11 -1.79 -7.97 -1.21
C ALA A 11 -3.01 -7.67 -2.07
N ARG A 12 -4.00 -8.56 -2.03
CA ARG A 12 -5.25 -8.38 -2.76
C ARG A 12 -6.37 -8.05 -1.79
N THR A 13 -7.15 -7.02 -2.10
CA THR A 13 -8.37 -6.71 -1.35
C THR A 13 -9.55 -7.50 -1.90
N LYS A 14 -10.68 -7.51 -1.17
CA LYS A 14 -11.91 -8.18 -1.61
C LYS A 14 -12.51 -7.57 -2.89
N ASP A 15 -12.20 -6.30 -3.18
CA ASP A 15 -12.75 -5.54 -4.30
C ASP A 15 -11.91 -5.66 -5.59
N ASN A 16 -11.09 -6.71 -5.71
CA ASN A 16 -10.16 -6.91 -6.82
C ASN A 16 -9.10 -5.79 -6.99
N LEU A 17 -8.76 -5.09 -5.91
CA LEU A 17 -7.60 -4.21 -5.90
C LEU A 17 -6.34 -5.00 -5.57
N LEU A 18 -5.24 -4.67 -6.25
CA LEU A 18 -3.90 -5.14 -5.95
C LEU A 18 -3.11 -4.01 -5.31
N LEU A 19 -2.71 -4.21 -4.06
CA LEU A 19 -1.78 -3.36 -3.36
C LEU A 19 -0.37 -3.88 -3.58
N VAL A 20 0.53 -2.99 -3.96
CA VAL A 20 1.92 -3.29 -4.29
C VAL A 20 2.82 -2.44 -3.41
N GLY A 21 3.44 -3.07 -2.41
CA GLY A 21 4.37 -2.44 -1.48
C GLY A 21 5.77 -2.38 -2.06
N ALA A 22 6.37 -1.18 -2.07
CA ALA A 22 7.67 -0.94 -2.68
C ALA A 22 8.75 -0.53 -1.65
N ASP A 23 10.01 -0.69 -2.06
CA ASP A 23 11.16 -0.16 -1.33
C ASP A 23 11.31 1.34 -1.61
N GLY A 24 11.17 2.17 -0.57
CA GLY A 24 11.27 3.63 -0.64
C GLY A 24 10.17 4.36 -1.41
N ALA A 25 9.17 3.68 -1.97
CA ALA A 25 8.15 4.27 -2.85
C ALA A 25 6.70 4.02 -2.42
N GLY A 26 6.47 3.57 -1.18
CA GLY A 26 5.13 3.44 -0.59
C GLY A 26 4.32 2.30 -1.19
N VAL A 27 3.00 2.51 -1.30
CA VAL A 27 2.04 1.49 -1.78
C VAL A 27 1.34 1.98 -3.04
N PHE A 28 1.46 1.21 -4.12
CA PHE A 28 0.65 1.41 -5.34
C PHE A 28 -0.63 0.58 -5.22
N CYS A 29 -1.78 1.19 -5.49
CA CYS A 29 -3.06 0.52 -5.57
C CYS A 29 -3.48 0.42 -7.04
N MET A 30 -3.64 -0.81 -7.53
CA MET A 30 -3.93 -1.10 -8.92
C MET A 30 -5.23 -1.86 -9.07
N ASP A 31 -5.97 -1.58 -10.13
CA ASP A 31 -7.08 -2.42 -10.56
C ASP A 31 -6.53 -3.70 -11.20
N VAL A 32 -6.97 -4.87 -10.73
CA VAL A 32 -6.48 -6.16 -11.25
C VAL A 32 -6.96 -6.44 -12.68
N ALA A 33 -8.14 -5.95 -13.06
CA ALA A 33 -8.74 -6.25 -14.35
C ALA A 33 -8.15 -5.39 -15.48
N THR A 34 -7.88 -4.11 -15.22
CA THR A 34 -7.36 -3.16 -16.21
C THR A 34 -5.84 -2.95 -16.10
N GLY A 35 -5.24 -3.24 -14.94
CA GLY A 35 -3.84 -2.91 -14.66
C GLY A 35 -3.59 -1.41 -14.48
N GLU A 36 -4.64 -0.61 -14.31
CA GLU A 36 -4.55 0.82 -14.06
C GLU A 36 -4.10 1.11 -12.63
N LEU A 37 -3.32 2.19 -12.47
CA LEU A 37 -2.96 2.70 -11.15
C LEU A 37 -4.11 3.58 -10.66
N LEU A 38 -4.80 3.15 -9.62
CA LEU A 38 -5.92 3.88 -9.04
C LEU A 38 -5.46 4.88 -7.97
N ASN A 39 -4.48 4.48 -7.15
CA ASN A 39 -3.95 5.33 -6.10
C ASN A 39 -2.47 5.04 -5.80
N HIS A 40 -1.80 6.00 -5.16
CA HIS A 40 -0.42 5.87 -4.71
C HIS A 40 -0.28 6.51 -3.33
N TYR A 41 -0.08 5.66 -2.32
CA TYR A 41 0.06 6.07 -0.93
C TYR A 41 1.53 6.24 -0.58
N MET A 42 1.90 7.41 -0.06
CA MET A 42 3.23 7.72 0.45
C MET A 42 3.12 8.49 1.76
N ASN A 43 4.21 8.53 2.51
CA ASN A 43 4.38 9.40 3.66
C ASN A 43 4.40 10.86 3.21
N ASN A 44 3.63 11.67 3.92
CA ASN A 44 3.61 13.12 3.84
C ASN A 44 3.73 13.67 5.26
N GLY A 45 4.82 14.39 5.55
CA GLY A 45 5.11 14.92 6.89
C GLY A 45 4.07 15.92 7.41
N ASP A 46 3.22 16.46 6.53
CA ASP A 46 2.17 17.42 6.87
C ASP A 46 0.77 16.77 6.97
N ASP A 47 0.66 15.45 6.76
CA ASP A 47 -0.60 14.70 6.79
C ASP A 47 -0.50 13.44 7.65
N ASP A 48 -1.09 13.51 8.84
CA ASP A 48 -1.14 12.42 9.81
C ASP A 48 -1.93 11.18 9.32
N LYS A 49 -2.67 11.30 8.21
CA LYS A 49 -3.37 10.18 7.57
C LYS A 49 -2.56 9.51 6.45
N SER A 50 -1.39 10.05 6.14
CA SER A 50 -0.49 9.45 5.16
C SER A 50 0.23 8.22 5.70
N LEU A 51 0.99 7.49 4.86
CA LEU A 51 1.78 6.36 5.36
C LEU A 51 2.80 6.85 6.39
N SER A 52 3.11 6.03 7.39
CA SER A 52 4.13 6.38 8.37
C SER A 52 5.54 6.33 7.77
N GLY A 53 5.75 5.56 6.70
CA GLY A 53 7.02 5.45 5.98
C GLY A 53 6.87 4.85 4.58
N ASN A 54 7.85 5.13 3.71
CA ASN A 54 7.79 4.75 2.29
C ASN A 54 8.44 3.41 1.96
N THR A 55 9.18 2.80 2.88
CA THR A 55 9.76 1.46 2.66
C THR A 55 8.84 0.41 3.24
N VAL A 56 8.00 -0.16 2.39
CA VAL A 56 6.97 -1.13 2.80
C VAL A 56 7.62 -2.49 3.04
N SER A 57 7.52 -3.01 4.25
CA SER A 57 8.02 -4.35 4.59
C SER A 57 7.00 -5.43 4.29
N ASP A 58 5.71 -5.18 4.57
CA ASP A 58 4.62 -6.10 4.28
C ASP A 58 3.25 -5.42 4.21
N ILE A 59 2.27 -6.09 3.61
CA ILE A 59 0.87 -5.66 3.54
C ILE A 59 -0.02 -6.86 3.90
N CYS A 60 -0.90 -6.68 4.88
CA CYS A 60 -1.86 -7.70 5.31
C CYS A 60 -3.28 -7.14 5.19
N VAL A 61 -4.18 -7.90 4.54
CA VAL A 61 -5.61 -7.57 4.50
C VAL A 61 -6.32 -8.51 5.45
N ASP A 62 -7.03 -7.96 6.43
CA ASP A 62 -7.76 -8.77 7.40
C ASP A 62 -9.16 -9.16 6.91
N GLU A 63 -9.89 -9.90 7.75
CA GLU A 63 -11.21 -10.41 7.41
C GLU A 63 -12.29 -9.31 7.36
N SER A 64 -12.09 -8.16 8.03
CA SER A 64 -13.02 -7.02 7.93
C SER A 64 -12.75 -6.18 6.69
N GLY A 65 -11.57 -6.32 6.08
CA GLY A 65 -11.14 -5.59 4.88
C GLY A 65 -10.17 -4.46 5.20
N VAL A 66 -9.75 -4.30 6.46
CA VAL A 66 -8.70 -3.34 6.83
C VAL A 66 -7.38 -3.81 6.25
N VAL A 67 -6.68 -2.86 5.67
CA VAL A 67 -5.36 -3.07 5.10
C VAL A 67 -4.32 -2.58 6.10
N TRP A 68 -3.55 -3.49 6.65
CA TRP A 68 -2.41 -3.21 7.53
C TRP A 68 -1.12 -3.13 6.72
N ILE A 69 -0.36 -2.06 6.91
CA ILE A 69 0.86 -1.78 6.14
C ILE A 69 2.03 -1.64 7.10
N GLY A 70 2.93 -2.61 7.07
CA GLY A 70 4.18 -2.56 7.81
C GLY A 70 5.21 -1.72 7.07
N THR A 71 5.87 -0.80 7.76
CA THR A 71 6.99 -0.02 7.22
C THR A 71 8.29 -0.41 7.93
N SER A 72 9.41 -0.32 7.22
CA SER A 72 10.68 -0.85 7.74
C SER A 72 11.26 -0.07 8.93
N THR A 73 10.89 1.21 9.10
CA THR A 73 11.47 2.07 10.15
C THR A 73 10.46 2.88 10.95
N ASN A 74 9.25 3.08 10.43
CA ASN A 74 8.31 4.05 10.99
C ASN A 74 7.01 3.38 11.48
N GLY A 75 7.10 2.10 11.87
CA GLY A 75 5.97 1.36 12.43
C GLY A 75 4.93 0.97 11.39
N ILE A 76 3.66 1.09 11.75
CA ILE A 76 2.51 0.56 11.00
C ILE A 76 1.55 1.68 10.58
N SER A 77 0.98 1.53 9.39
CA SER A 77 -0.17 2.31 8.91
C SER A 77 -1.33 1.37 8.61
N TYR A 78 -2.54 1.90 8.52
CA TYR A 78 -3.69 1.14 8.08
C TYR A 78 -4.59 1.96 7.15
N LEU A 79 -5.31 1.27 6.26
CA LEU A 79 -6.38 1.84 5.45
C LEU A 79 -7.69 1.15 5.85
N ASP A 80 -8.68 1.94 6.26
CA ASP A 80 -10.01 1.42 6.54
C ASP A 80 -10.72 1.02 5.24
N PRO A 81 -11.48 -0.09 5.23
CA PRO A 81 -12.48 -0.32 4.21
C PRO A 81 -13.62 0.66 4.49
N GLU A 82 -13.99 1.49 3.50
CA GLU A 82 -15.16 2.37 3.65
C GLU A 82 -16.45 1.58 3.98
#